data_AF-A0A7W0RFG2-F1
#
_entry.id   AF-A0A7W0RFG2-F1
#
_cell.length_a   1.000
_cell.length_b   1.000
_cell.length_c   1.000
_cell.angle_alpha   90.00
_cell.angle_beta   90.00
_cell.angle_gamma   90.00
#
_symmetry.space_group_name_H-M   'P 1'
#
loop_
_entity.id
_entity.type
_entity.pdbx_description
1 polymer ?
#
loop_
_entity_poly.entity_id
_entity_poly.type
_entity_poly.pdbx_seq_one_letter_code
_entity_poly.pdbx_strand_id
1 'polypeptide(L)'
;GYAQFDNDTVFQGPHVHPDVIGRVIRLCLGLGVVPVFVPPREPGFQAAIENYNGSWQAKVWGRFEHADLDALADRSGRHVAALRRHRADRIEAAPPRGAFPERWRLNLQARLKGRMVYLRRTDAEGRAEVLGEVERWCFSCRSHYPHQELTGD
;
A
#
# COMPACT_ATOMS: atom_id res chain seq x y z
N GLY A 1 0.63 -6.89 -13.28
CA GLY A 1 0.37 -5.58 -12.66
C GLY A 1 1.08 -5.49 -11.32
N TYR A 2 1.09 -4.33 -10.67
CA TYR A 2 1.62 -4.15 -9.32
C TYR A 2 0.54 -3.60 -8.39
N ALA A 3 0.73 -3.79 -7.08
CA ALA A 3 -0.10 -3.20 -6.05
C ALA A 3 0.81 -2.47 -5.05
N GLN A 4 0.49 -1.21 -4.75
CA GLN A 4 1.24 -0.42 -3.78
C GLN A 4 0.69 -0.63 -2.38
N PHE A 5 1.60 -0.80 -1.43
CA PHE A 5 1.31 -0.96 -0.01
C PHE A 5 2.16 0.01 0.80
N ASP A 6 1.64 0.46 1.94
CA ASP A 6 2.47 1.07 2.96
C ASP A 6 3.29 -0.01 3.69
N ASN A 7 4.15 0.42 4.62
CA ASN A 7 5.05 -0.47 5.34
C ASN A 7 4.42 -1.06 6.61
N ASP A 8 3.09 -1.02 6.77
CA ASP A 8 2.47 -1.53 7.99
C ASP A 8 2.78 -3.03 8.17
N THR A 9 3.00 -3.41 9.43
CA THR A 9 3.29 -4.76 9.91
C THR A 9 2.27 -5.80 9.45
N VAL A 10 1.03 -5.39 9.17
CA VAL A 10 0.00 -6.26 8.59
C VAL A 10 0.38 -6.80 7.21
N PHE A 11 1.25 -6.08 6.48
CA PHE A 11 1.73 -6.47 5.15
C PHE A 11 3.08 -7.16 5.19
N GLN A 12 4.00 -6.70 6.05
CA GLN A 12 5.37 -7.21 6.16
C GLN A 12 5.54 -8.38 7.14
N GLY A 13 4.54 -8.66 7.98
CA GLY A 13 4.60 -9.63 9.06
C GLY A 13 4.86 -8.98 10.43
N PRO A 14 4.42 -9.61 11.53
CA PRO A 14 4.75 -9.13 12.87
C PRO A 14 6.26 -9.22 13.11
N HIS A 15 6.85 -8.18 13.72
CA HIS A 15 8.27 -8.09 14.11
C HIS A 15 8.77 -9.20 15.07
N VAL A 16 7.91 -10.14 15.43
CA VAL A 16 8.18 -11.25 16.35
C VAL A 16 8.80 -12.46 15.61
N HIS A 17 8.65 -12.53 14.29
CA HIS A 17 9.28 -13.54 13.45
C HIS A 17 9.90 -12.90 12.20
N PRO A 18 11.23 -12.92 12.03
CA PRO A 18 11.86 -12.47 10.79
C PRO A 18 11.33 -13.29 9.59
N ASP A 19 11.33 -12.69 8.40
CA ASP A 19 10.93 -13.30 7.11
C ASP A 19 9.45 -13.72 6.94
N VAL A 20 8.53 -13.25 7.79
CA VAL A 20 7.11 -13.62 7.67
C VAL A 20 6.34 -12.74 6.69
N ILE A 21 6.13 -13.24 5.47
CA ILE A 21 5.29 -12.55 4.50
C ILE A 21 3.79 -12.65 4.82
N GLY A 22 3.12 -11.49 4.95
CA GLY A 22 1.70 -11.37 5.29
C GLY A 22 0.73 -11.98 4.27
N ARG A 23 -0.52 -12.25 4.71
CA ARG A 23 -1.54 -12.94 3.90
C ARG A 23 -1.90 -12.18 2.61
N VAL A 24 -1.93 -10.85 2.67
CA VAL A 24 -2.23 -9.99 1.50
C VAL A 24 -1.13 -10.10 0.45
N ILE A 25 0.12 -10.13 0.88
CA ILE A 25 1.28 -10.24 -0.01
C ILE A 25 1.33 -11.64 -0.64
N ARG A 26 1.02 -12.70 0.13
CA ARG A 26 0.84 -14.06 -0.39
C ARG A 26 -0.25 -14.14 -1.45
N LEU A 27 -1.38 -13.45 -1.25
CA LEU A 27 -2.45 -13.33 -2.24
C LEU A 27 -1.95 -12.66 -3.52
N CYS A 28 -1.28 -11.51 -3.42
CA CYS A 28 -0.73 -10.80 -4.57
C CYS A 28 0.23 -11.69 -5.38
N LEU A 29 1.19 -12.31 -4.70
CA LEU A 29 2.17 -13.21 -5.33
C LEU A 29 1.48 -14.42 -5.97
N GLY A 30 0.49 -15.01 -5.30
CA GLY A 30 -0.32 -16.10 -5.85
C GLY A 30 -1.09 -15.73 -7.11
N LEU A 31 -1.45 -14.46 -7.28
CA LEU A 31 -2.12 -13.92 -8.47
C LEU A 31 -1.14 -13.35 -9.51
N GLY A 32 0.17 -13.45 -9.28
CA GLY A 32 1.19 -12.85 -10.16
C GLY A 32 1.23 -11.30 -10.12
N VAL A 33 0.66 -10.69 -9.08
CA VAL A 33 0.71 -9.25 -8.82
C VAL A 33 1.97 -8.95 -8.00
N VAL A 34 2.77 -7.97 -8.44
CA VAL A 34 3.99 -7.55 -7.76
C VAL A 34 3.63 -6.57 -6.62
N PRO A 35 3.88 -6.92 -5.34
CA PRO A 35 3.73 -5.98 -4.24
C PRO A 35 4.87 -4.95 -4.26
N VAL A 36 4.52 -3.67 -4.15
CA VAL A 36 5.45 -2.54 -4.11
C VAL A 36 5.24 -1.79 -2.80
N PHE A 37 6.25 -1.80 -1.94
CA PHE A 37 6.21 -1.08 -0.66
C PHE A 37 6.76 0.32 -0.86
N VAL A 38 5.94 1.33 -0.62
CA VAL A 38 6.33 2.73 -0.76
C VAL A 38 7.29 3.14 0.36
N PRO A 39 8.07 4.23 0.22
CA PRO A 39 8.96 4.66 1.28
C PRO A 39 8.20 4.97 2.59
N PRO A 40 8.75 4.62 3.76
CA PRO A 40 8.16 5.02 5.04
C PRO A 40 8.07 6.55 5.13
N ARG A 41 6.94 7.05 5.64
CA ARG A 41 6.75 8.48 5.98
C ARG A 41 6.90 9.45 4.79
N GLU A 42 6.61 9.01 3.56
CA GLU A 42 6.55 9.90 2.39
C GLU A 42 5.09 10.24 2.03
N PRO A 43 4.62 11.48 2.31
CA PRO A 43 3.21 11.87 2.21
C PRO A 43 2.63 11.70 0.80
N GLY A 44 3.46 11.88 -0.23
CA GLY A 44 3.03 11.82 -1.63
C GLY A 44 2.42 10.47 -2.04
N PHE A 45 2.84 9.37 -1.41
CA PHE A 45 2.33 8.03 -1.71
C PHE A 45 1.06 7.69 -0.91
N GLN A 46 0.86 8.31 0.27
CA GLN A 46 -0.32 8.09 1.11
C GLN A 46 -1.44 9.10 0.84
N ALA A 47 -1.16 10.20 0.12
CA ALA A 47 -2.11 11.28 -0.17
C ALA A 47 -3.46 10.80 -0.74
N ALA A 48 -3.49 9.75 -1.56
CA ALA A 48 -4.74 9.23 -2.11
C ALA A 48 -5.63 8.57 -1.04
N ILE A 49 -5.01 7.85 -0.10
CA ILE A 49 -5.67 7.18 1.03
C ILE A 49 -6.07 8.22 2.07
N GLU A 50 -5.19 9.16 2.39
CA GLU A 50 -5.46 10.27 3.32
C GLU A 50 -6.61 11.15 2.81
N ASN A 51 -6.60 11.53 1.54
CA ASN A 51 -7.70 12.30 0.95
C ASN A 51 -9.03 11.54 0.99
N TYR A 52 -8.99 10.22 0.77
CA TYR A 52 -10.18 9.38 0.92
C TYR A 52 -10.68 9.36 2.36
N ASN A 53 -9.80 9.06 3.32
CA ASN A 53 -10.12 8.97 4.74
C ASN A 53 -10.66 10.31 5.26
N GLY A 54 -9.99 11.41 4.94
CA GLY A 54 -10.44 12.76 5.30
C GLY A 54 -11.80 13.09 4.70
N SER A 55 -12.03 12.73 3.42
CA SER A 55 -13.33 12.95 2.78
C SER A 55 -14.44 12.09 3.41
N TRP A 56 -14.14 10.84 3.76
CA TRP A 56 -15.08 9.95 4.42
C TRP A 56 -15.42 10.44 5.83
N GLN A 57 -14.41 10.83 6.61
CA GLN A 57 -14.61 11.40 7.95
C GLN A 57 -15.48 12.65 7.88
N ALA A 58 -15.19 13.59 6.98
CA ALA A 58 -15.95 14.82 6.87
C ALA A 58 -17.37 14.63 6.31
N LYS A 59 -17.58 13.69 5.38
CA LYS A 59 -18.85 13.58 4.63
C LYS A 59 -19.76 12.43 5.09
N VAL A 60 -19.24 11.46 5.85
CA VAL A 60 -19.99 10.32 6.38
C VAL A 60 -20.02 10.40 7.89
N TRP A 61 -18.86 10.38 8.53
CA TRP A 61 -18.77 10.29 9.99
C TRP A 61 -19.22 11.57 10.69
N GLY A 62 -18.56 12.70 10.44
CA GLY A 62 -18.82 13.97 11.10
C GLY A 62 -20.03 14.75 10.57
N ARG A 63 -20.66 14.29 9.47
CA ARG A 63 -21.79 14.99 8.85
C ARG A 63 -23.15 14.53 9.36
N PHE A 64 -23.24 13.31 9.86
CA PHE A 64 -24.51 12.68 10.22
C PHE A 64 -24.38 11.91 11.52
N GLU A 65 -25.44 11.94 12.32
CA GLU A 65 -25.64 10.93 13.35
C GLU A 65 -26.18 9.65 12.71
N HIS A 66 -25.69 8.51 13.20
CA HIS A 66 -26.09 7.17 12.72
C HIS A 66 -26.70 6.42 13.89
N ALA A 67 -27.92 5.91 13.70
CA ALA A 67 -28.63 5.18 14.73
C ALA A 67 -27.98 3.81 15.02
N ASP A 68 -27.38 3.21 13.99
CA ASP A 68 -26.76 1.89 14.02
C ASP A 68 -25.67 1.76 12.94
N LEU A 69 -25.03 0.59 12.92
CA LEU A 69 -23.98 0.27 11.96
C LEU A 69 -24.50 0.12 10.52
N ASP A 70 -25.75 -0.29 10.33
CA ASP A 70 -26.33 -0.48 9.00
C ASP A 70 -26.58 0.88 8.34
N ALA A 71 -27.11 1.85 9.08
CA ALA A 71 -27.29 3.22 8.62
C ALA A 71 -25.94 3.88 8.27
N LEU A 72 -24.89 3.59 9.03
CA LEU A 72 -23.53 4.02 8.71
C LEU A 72 -23.01 3.35 7.43
N ALA A 73 -23.20 2.03 7.30
CA ALA A 73 -22.78 1.25 6.13
C ALA A 73 -23.48 1.75 4.85
N ASP A 74 -24.77 2.03 4.91
CA ASP A 74 -25.55 2.58 3.82
C ASP A 74 -25.05 3.95 3.37
N ARG A 75 -24.73 4.83 4.32
CA ARG A 75 -24.16 6.16 4.00
C ARG A 75 -22.75 6.04 3.44
N SER A 76 -21.94 5.15 4.01
CA SER A 76 -20.61 4.83 3.48
C SER A 76 -20.71 4.34 2.04
N GLY A 77 -21.64 3.43 1.75
CA GLY A 77 -21.92 2.93 0.40
C GLY A 77 -22.32 4.04 -0.57
N ARG A 78 -23.20 4.96 -0.15
CA ARG A 78 -23.57 6.15 -0.95
C ARG A 78 -22.39 7.06 -1.22
N HIS A 79 -21.53 7.28 -0.24
CA HIS A 79 -20.30 8.07 -0.40
C HIS A 79 -19.35 7.40 -1.41
N VAL A 80 -19.12 6.10 -1.30
CA VAL A 80 -18.29 5.32 -2.23
C VAL A 80 -18.86 5.39 -3.65
N ALA A 81 -20.18 5.25 -3.82
CA ALA A 81 -20.83 5.35 -5.12
C ALA A 81 -20.65 6.75 -5.73
N ALA A 82 -20.82 7.81 -4.94
CA ALA A 82 -20.60 9.19 -5.39
C ALA A 82 -19.13 9.43 -5.77
N LEU A 83 -18.18 8.93 -4.97
CA LEU A 83 -16.76 9.05 -5.26
C LEU A 83 -16.37 8.30 -6.54
N ARG A 84 -16.93 7.12 -6.77
CA ARG A 84 -16.72 6.35 -8.01
C ARG A 84 -17.21 7.11 -9.24
N ARG A 85 -18.40 7.73 -9.15
CA ARG A 85 -18.91 8.60 -10.23
C ARG A 85 -18.00 9.79 -10.49
N HIS A 86 -17.55 10.48 -9.44
CA HIS A 86 -16.61 11.60 -9.57
C HIS A 86 -15.26 11.17 -10.17
N ARG A 87 -14.86 9.91 -9.98
CA ARG A 87 -13.59 9.36 -10.50
C ARG A 87 -13.79 8.49 -11.73
N ALA A 88 -14.94 8.54 -12.40
CA ALA A 88 -15.27 7.66 -13.51
C ALA A 88 -14.22 7.71 -14.63
N ASP A 89 -13.87 8.90 -15.12
CA ASP A 89 -12.88 9.06 -16.19
C ASP A 89 -11.51 8.45 -15.83
N ARG A 90 -11.08 8.61 -14.56
CA ARG A 90 -9.84 8.02 -14.06
C ARG A 90 -9.94 6.48 -13.96
N ILE A 91 -11.11 5.96 -13.60
CA ILE A 91 -11.35 4.51 -13.50
C ILE A 91 -11.38 3.89 -14.89
N GLU A 92 -12.03 4.53 -15.87
CA GLU A 92 -12.07 4.08 -17.26
C GLU A 92 -10.69 4.13 -17.93
N ALA A 93 -9.89 5.15 -17.62
CA ALA A 93 -8.50 5.24 -18.08
C ALA A 93 -7.53 4.30 -17.34
N ALA A 94 -7.98 3.59 -16.30
CA ALA A 94 -7.11 2.69 -15.56
C ALA A 94 -6.78 1.43 -16.38
N PRO A 95 -5.61 0.81 -16.19
CA PRO A 95 -5.29 -0.45 -16.83
C PRO A 95 -6.39 -1.50 -16.56
N PRO A 96 -6.72 -2.35 -17.55
CA PRO A 96 -7.77 -3.35 -17.41
C PRO A 96 -7.50 -4.27 -16.22
N ARG A 97 -8.54 -4.49 -15.42
CA ARG A 97 -8.47 -5.39 -14.27
C ARG A 97 -8.58 -6.82 -14.75
N GLY A 98 -7.52 -7.61 -14.56
CA GLY A 98 -7.57 -9.04 -14.82
C GLY A 98 -8.54 -9.74 -13.87
N ALA A 99 -9.38 -10.61 -14.40
CA ALA A 99 -10.18 -11.51 -13.58
C ALA A 99 -9.27 -12.48 -12.82
N PHE A 100 -9.76 -13.02 -11.70
CA PHE A 100 -9.05 -14.09 -11.01
C PHE A 100 -9.04 -15.33 -11.91
N PRO A 101 -7.91 -16.05 -12.04
CA PRO A 101 -7.90 -17.26 -12.85
C PRO A 101 -8.88 -18.28 -12.29
N GLU A 102 -9.72 -18.91 -13.12
CA GLU A 102 -10.82 -19.80 -12.68
C GLU A 102 -10.38 -20.92 -11.74
N ARG A 103 -9.20 -21.48 -12.02
CA ARG A 103 -8.59 -22.58 -11.26
C ARG A 103 -7.73 -22.12 -10.10
N TRP A 104 -7.56 -20.81 -9.93
CA TRP A 104 -6.78 -20.27 -8.83
C TRP A 104 -7.49 -20.52 -7.51
N ARG A 105 -6.71 -20.87 -6.49
CA ARG A 105 -7.16 -21.08 -5.12
C ARG A 105 -6.13 -20.45 -4.19
N LEU A 106 -6.62 -19.73 -3.18
CA LEU A 106 -5.76 -19.17 -2.16
C LEU A 106 -5.09 -20.31 -1.39
N ASN A 107 -3.77 -20.42 -1.51
CA ASN A 107 -2.95 -21.30 -0.70
C ASN A 107 -1.91 -20.49 0.05
N LEU A 108 -2.23 -20.11 1.28
CA LEU A 108 -1.32 -19.35 2.14
C LEU A 108 -0.09 -20.14 2.57
N GLN A 109 -0.10 -21.47 2.44
CA GLN A 109 1.02 -22.36 2.79
C GLN A 109 1.91 -22.67 1.58
N ALA A 110 1.52 -22.26 0.38
CA ALA A 110 2.34 -22.45 -0.81
C ALA A 110 3.69 -21.71 -0.64
N ARG A 111 4.75 -22.30 -1.20
CA ARG A 111 6.03 -21.62 -1.34
C ARG A 111 5.84 -20.34 -2.15
N LEU A 112 6.38 -19.24 -1.63
CA LEU A 112 6.34 -17.95 -2.30
C LEU A 112 7.08 -18.02 -3.64
N LYS A 113 6.42 -17.55 -4.70
CA LYS A 113 6.98 -17.37 -6.03
C LYS A 113 6.60 -15.98 -6.52
N GLY A 114 7.54 -15.28 -7.15
CA GLY A 114 7.32 -13.95 -7.69
C GLY A 114 8.34 -12.95 -7.19
N ARG A 115 7.99 -11.67 -7.26
CA ARG A 115 8.86 -10.54 -6.91
C ARG A 115 8.12 -9.59 -5.99
N MET A 116 8.85 -9.05 -5.02
CA MET A 116 8.43 -7.95 -4.17
C MET A 116 9.43 -6.81 -4.39
N VAL A 117 8.93 -5.57 -4.37
CA VAL A 117 9.75 -4.38 -4.56
C VAL A 117 9.62 -3.50 -3.34
N TYR A 118 10.75 -3.11 -2.76
CA TYR A 118 10.83 -2.16 -1.67
C TYR A 118 11.43 -0.86 -2.20
N LEU A 119 10.66 0.22 -2.16
CA LEU A 119 11.18 1.55 -2.39
C LEU A 119 11.73 2.06 -1.06
N ARG A 120 13.04 2.33 -1.03
CA ARG A 120 13.76 2.76 0.17
C ARG A 120 14.64 3.95 -0.13
N ARG A 121 14.69 4.88 0.82
CA ARG A 121 15.72 5.91 0.87
C ARG A 121 16.95 5.32 1.55
N THR A 122 18.13 5.64 1.04
CA THR A 122 19.37 5.30 1.73
C THR A 122 19.72 6.39 2.73
N ASP A 123 20.40 6.03 3.82
CA ASP A 123 21.07 7.00 4.68
C ASP A 123 22.32 7.60 4.00
N ALA A 124 23.02 8.49 4.72
CA ALA A 124 24.23 9.15 4.23
C ALA A 124 25.36 8.15 3.91
N GLU A 125 25.34 6.98 4.53
CA GLU A 125 26.29 5.88 4.32
C GLU A 125 25.83 4.88 3.25
N GLY A 126 24.71 5.12 2.58
CA GLY A 126 24.18 4.25 1.54
C GLY A 126 23.46 2.99 2.05
N ARG A 127 23.04 2.95 3.32
CA ARG A 127 22.32 1.82 3.91
C ARG A 127 20.82 1.98 3.75
N ALA A 128 20.13 0.87 3.55
CA ALA A 128 18.67 0.81 3.49
C ALA A 128 18.16 -0.43 4.25
N GLU A 129 17.06 -0.26 4.98
CA GLU A 129 16.39 -1.36 5.69
C GLU A 129 15.35 -2.03 4.79
N VAL A 130 15.45 -3.34 4.64
CA VAL A 130 14.51 -4.17 3.90
C VAL A 130 14.16 -5.39 4.76
N LEU A 131 12.87 -5.62 5.01
CA LEU A 131 12.39 -6.77 5.80
C LEU A 131 12.95 -6.86 7.25
N GLY A 132 13.32 -5.73 7.85
CA GLY A 132 13.95 -5.70 9.17
C GLY A 132 15.44 -6.01 9.18
N GLU A 133 16.03 -6.30 8.01
CA GLU A 133 17.46 -6.45 7.82
C GLU A 133 18.04 -5.13 7.29
N VAL A 134 19.14 -4.67 7.90
CA VAL A 134 19.89 -3.50 7.43
C VAL A 134 21.01 -3.98 6.54
N GLU A 135 20.85 -3.78 5.25
CA GLU A 135 21.88 -4.11 4.27
C GLU A 135 22.54 -2.83 3.75
N ARG A 136 23.87 -2.86 3.62
CA ARG A 136 24.62 -1.78 2.97
C ARG A 136 24.56 -2.01 1.46
N TRP A 137 23.81 -1.17 0.76
CA TRP A 137 23.67 -1.23 -0.69
C TRP A 137 24.52 -0.14 -1.33
N CYS A 138 25.72 -0.49 -1.77
CA CYS A 138 26.62 0.44 -2.45
C CYS A 138 26.20 0.57 -3.92
N PHE A 139 25.26 1.47 -4.22
CA PHE A 139 24.99 1.89 -5.59
C PHE A 139 25.93 3.05 -5.95
N SER A 140 26.47 3.05 -7.17
CA SER A 140 27.05 4.27 -7.76
C SER A 140 25.92 5.29 -7.92
N CYS A 141 25.69 6.11 -6.89
CA CYS A 141 24.82 7.27 -7.01
C CYS A 141 25.55 8.27 -7.91
N ARG A 142 25.11 8.41 -9.17
CA ARG A 142 25.48 9.57 -9.99
C ARG A 142 24.65 10.75 -9.49
N SER A 143 25.05 11.30 -8.35
CA SER A 143 24.33 12.37 -7.66
C SER A 143 24.24 13.60 -8.58
N HIS A 144 23.02 13.99 -8.94
CA HIS A 144 22.72 15.34 -9.42
C HIS A 144 21.73 16.06 -8.48
N TYR A 145 21.38 15.45 -7.35
CA TYR A 145 20.46 16.02 -6.37
C TYR A 145 21.14 16.05 -5.00
N PRO A 146 21.22 17.22 -4.33
CA PRO A 146 21.78 17.31 -2.99
C PRO A 146 20.89 16.57 -2.00
N HIS A 147 21.51 15.72 -1.18
CA HIS A 147 20.86 15.08 -0.03
C HIS A 147 20.54 16.17 1.00
N GLN A 148 19.26 16.30 1.40
CA GLN A 148 18.87 17.07 2.59
C GLN A 148 18.71 16.11 3.76
N GLU A 149 19.47 16.34 4.83
CA GLU A 149 19.27 15.70 6.12
C GLU A 149 17.96 16.20 6.73
N LEU A 150 17.07 15.27 7.10
CA LEU A 150 15.91 15.57 7.91
C LEU A 150 16.37 15.52 9.37
N THR A 151 16.68 16.69 9.93
CA THR A 151 16.86 16.85 11.38
C THR A 151 15.53 16.56 12.06
N GLY A 152 15.51 15.60 12.97
CA GLY A 152 14.34 15.28 13.78
C GLY A 152 14.18 16.29 14.91
N ASP A 153 12.97 16.86 15.01
CA ASP A 153 12.42 17.49 16.22
C ASP A 153 11.39 16.55 16.86
#